data_AF-A0A7C7TYG2-F1
#
_entry.id   AF-A0A7C7TYG2-F1
#
_cell.length_a   1.000
_cell.length_b   1.000
_cell.length_c   1.000
_cell.angle_alpha   90.00
_cell.angle_beta   90.00
_cell.angle_gamma   90.00
#
_symmetry.space_group_name_H-M   'P 1'
#
loop_
_entity.id
_entity.type
_entity.pdbx_description
1 polymer ?
#
loop_
_entity_poly.entity_id
_entity_poly.type
_entity_poly.pdbx_seq_one_letter_code
_entity_poly.pdbx_strand_id
1 'polypeptide(L)'
;MNALDWVLVIAFALTALWGYKTGLVNAVLNAVAIYVGLFLSGLFAGRVLSLIWDGVESGAVSTAIGYLIIFVAVFLASRIVSSIIKKALKVTFMGWIDNVGGIVIGLVAGVLISGGIMTVVARYSFVDDQAAEEINAADVMTDGIEGMKDKVTGNVIKFATNAGQKNGRELLVESTIVPSLLNLRSFVIEFAPGEFGVALDKLEPAVDEQA
;
A
#
# COMPACT_ATOMS: atom_id res chain seq x y z
N MET A 1 -11.17 15.97 13.80
CA MET A 1 -10.04 15.04 13.58
C MET A 1 -10.43 13.69 14.12
N ASN A 2 -10.64 12.74 13.23
CA ASN A 2 -11.09 11.39 13.58
C ASN A 2 -9.89 10.43 13.81
N ALA A 3 -10.15 9.15 14.04
CA ALA A 3 -9.10 8.17 14.25
C ALA A 3 -8.22 7.96 13.00
N LEU A 4 -8.79 8.08 11.80
CA LEU A 4 -8.04 7.98 10.54
C LEU A 4 -7.03 9.13 10.41
N ASP A 5 -7.42 10.35 10.77
CA ASP A 5 -6.51 11.51 10.73
C ASP A 5 -5.26 11.27 11.59
N TRP A 6 -5.41 10.71 12.78
CA TRP A 6 -4.28 10.35 13.64
C TRP A 6 -3.36 9.30 13.02
N VAL A 7 -3.95 8.27 12.40
CA VAL A 7 -3.18 7.24 11.67
C VAL A 7 -2.39 7.86 10.52
N LEU A 8 -3.01 8.76 9.75
CA LEU A 8 -2.36 9.45 8.64
C LEU A 8 -1.24 10.37 9.11
N VAL A 9 -1.46 11.17 10.16
CA VAL A 9 -0.41 12.02 10.76
C VAL A 9 0.78 11.19 11.21
N ILE A 10 0.54 10.05 11.88
CA ILE A 10 1.61 9.14 12.30
C ILE A 10 2.34 8.57 11.08
N ALA A 11 1.64 8.18 10.03
CA ALA A 11 2.26 7.69 8.80
C ALA A 11 3.16 8.76 8.16
N PHE A 12 2.71 10.01 8.07
CA PHE A 12 3.52 11.13 7.58
C PHE A 12 4.74 11.41 8.47
N ALA A 13 4.56 11.39 9.80
CA ALA A 13 5.67 11.60 10.73
C ALA A 13 6.74 10.50 10.61
N LEU A 14 6.32 9.23 10.56
CA LEU A 14 7.24 8.09 10.42
C LEU A 14 7.99 8.11 9.10
N THR A 15 7.30 8.39 7.99
CA THR A 15 7.90 8.43 6.66
C THR A 15 8.83 9.63 6.48
N ALA A 16 8.48 10.81 7.02
CA ALA A 16 9.35 11.96 7.06
C ALA A 16 10.62 11.71 7.90
N LEU A 17 10.49 11.09 9.08
CA LEU A 17 11.63 10.73 9.93
C LEU A 17 12.52 9.67 9.27
N TRP A 18 11.92 8.68 8.61
CA TRP A 18 12.66 7.69 7.82
C TRP A 18 13.39 8.34 6.65
N GLY A 19 12.74 9.27 5.94
CA GLY A 19 13.33 10.04 4.84
C GLY A 19 14.51 10.88 5.30
N TYR A 20 14.36 11.59 6.41
CA TYR A 20 15.44 12.37 7.04
C TYR A 20 16.66 11.51 7.38
N LYS A 21 16.44 10.34 8.00
CA LYS A 21 17.53 9.41 8.38
C LYS A 21 18.20 8.76 7.15
N THR A 22 17.43 8.55 6.09
CA THR A 22 17.93 7.93 4.86
C THR A 22 18.75 8.93 4.06
N GLY A 23 18.26 10.17 3.94
CA GLY A 23 18.82 11.21 3.08
C GLY A 23 18.40 11.06 1.61
N LEU A 24 18.38 12.17 0.88
CA LEU A 24 17.92 12.27 -0.51
C LEU A 24 18.66 11.29 -1.42
N VAL A 25 19.99 11.28 -1.37
CA VAL A 25 20.82 10.48 -2.28
C VAL A 25 20.53 8.98 -2.11
N ASN A 26 20.46 8.52 -0.86
CA ASN A 26 20.14 7.12 -0.59
C ASN A 26 18.71 6.79 -0.99
N ALA A 27 17.74 7.67 -0.72
CA ALA A 27 16.35 7.41 -1.01
C ALA A 27 16.12 7.25 -2.53
N VAL A 28 16.70 8.14 -3.34
CA VAL A 28 16.63 8.08 -4.81
C VAL A 28 17.33 6.83 -5.33
N LEU A 29 18.55 6.54 -4.87
CA LEU A 29 19.29 5.36 -5.34
C LEU A 29 18.63 4.04 -4.92
N ASN A 30 17.99 4.00 -3.75
CA ASN A 30 17.20 2.86 -3.33
C ASN A 30 15.98 2.68 -4.23
N ALA A 31 15.24 3.76 -4.54
CA ALA A 31 14.10 3.69 -5.44
C ALA A 31 14.49 3.20 -6.84
N VAL A 32 15.58 3.75 -7.41
CA VAL A 32 16.13 3.30 -8.69
C VAL A 32 16.59 1.84 -8.62
N ALA A 33 17.25 1.43 -7.53
CA ALA A 33 17.71 0.06 -7.35
C ALA A 33 16.55 -0.94 -7.27
N ILE A 34 15.43 -0.58 -6.66
CA ILE A 34 14.22 -1.41 -6.64
C ILE A 34 13.69 -1.59 -8.06
N TYR A 35 13.54 -0.48 -8.82
CA TYR A 35 13.04 -0.54 -10.19
C TYR A 35 13.95 -1.36 -11.11
N VAL A 36 15.25 -1.06 -11.10
CA VAL A 36 16.26 -1.77 -11.90
C VAL A 36 16.39 -3.23 -11.45
N GLY A 37 16.32 -3.50 -10.15
CA GLY A 37 16.36 -4.84 -9.59
C GLY A 37 15.16 -5.69 -10.04
N LEU A 38 13.96 -5.12 -10.00
CA LEU A 38 12.74 -5.77 -10.48
C LEU A 38 12.81 -6.01 -11.99
N PHE A 39 13.27 -5.03 -12.76
CA PHE A 39 13.42 -5.14 -14.21
C PHE A 39 14.43 -6.21 -14.61
N LEU A 40 15.65 -6.18 -14.04
CA LEU A 40 16.70 -7.15 -14.33
C LEU A 40 16.32 -8.55 -13.85
N SER A 41 15.70 -8.67 -12.68
CA SER A 41 15.25 -9.97 -12.18
C SER A 41 14.15 -10.55 -13.07
N GLY A 42 13.20 -9.74 -13.53
CA GLY A 42 12.20 -10.12 -14.52
C GLY A 42 12.79 -10.67 -15.82
N LEU A 43 13.90 -10.10 -16.27
CA LEU A 43 14.56 -10.51 -17.53
C LEU A 43 15.45 -11.75 -17.38
N PHE A 44 16.17 -11.88 -16.27
CA PHE A 44 17.29 -12.81 -16.16
C PHE A 44 17.12 -13.90 -15.09
N ALA A 45 16.12 -13.83 -14.21
CA ALA A 45 15.97 -14.75 -13.07
C ALA A 45 15.99 -16.23 -13.48
N GLY A 46 15.29 -16.59 -14.57
CA GLY A 46 15.24 -17.98 -15.05
C GLY A 46 16.57 -18.53 -15.56
N ARG A 47 17.56 -17.68 -15.85
CA ARG A 47 18.89 -18.08 -16.35
C ARG A 47 19.98 -18.00 -15.29
N VAL A 48 19.78 -17.20 -14.24
CA VAL A 48 20.84 -16.94 -13.26
C VAL A 48 21.14 -18.16 -12.40
N LEU A 49 20.12 -18.88 -11.91
CA LEU A 49 20.41 -20.03 -11.06
C LEU A 49 21.02 -21.19 -11.86
N SER A 50 20.55 -21.46 -13.08
CA SER A 50 21.11 -22.51 -13.94
C SER A 50 22.58 -22.31 -14.30
N LEU A 51 23.09 -21.07 -14.22
CA LEU A 51 24.52 -20.78 -14.42
C LEU A 51 25.37 -21.05 -13.17
N ILE A 52 24.74 -21.09 -11.98
CA ILE A 52 25.41 -21.20 -10.69
C ILE A 52 25.29 -22.63 -10.13
N TRP A 53 24.12 -23.24 -10.29
CA TRP A 53 23.79 -24.54 -9.70
C TRP A 53 22.66 -25.24 -10.48
N ASP A 54 22.93 -26.45 -10.95
CA ASP A 54 21.99 -27.23 -11.77
C ASP A 54 21.19 -28.28 -10.98
N GLY A 55 21.44 -28.40 -9.67
CA GLY A 55 20.79 -29.39 -8.80
C GLY A 55 19.42 -28.99 -8.25
N VAL A 56 18.67 -28.10 -8.91
CA VAL A 56 17.29 -27.75 -8.52
C VAL A 56 16.32 -28.28 -9.57
N GLU A 57 15.56 -29.33 -9.22
CA GLU A 57 14.65 -30.01 -10.14
C GLU A 57 13.41 -29.18 -10.49
N SER A 58 13.00 -28.26 -9.61
CA SER A 58 11.83 -27.40 -9.84
C SER A 58 12.23 -26.07 -10.49
N GLY A 59 11.83 -25.87 -11.75
CA GLY A 59 12.07 -24.63 -12.49
C GLY A 59 11.46 -23.38 -11.82
N ALA A 60 10.33 -23.53 -11.11
CA ALA A 60 9.70 -22.44 -10.37
C ALA A 60 10.56 -22.00 -9.17
N VAL A 61 11.08 -22.96 -8.40
CA VAL A 61 11.99 -22.68 -7.27
C VAL A 61 13.29 -22.08 -7.78
N SER A 62 13.82 -22.61 -8.89
CA SER A 62 15.04 -22.11 -9.51
C SER A 62 14.91 -20.64 -9.93
N THR A 63 13.80 -20.30 -10.59
CA THR A 63 13.49 -18.93 -11.01
C THR A 63 13.33 -18.00 -9.80
N ALA A 64 12.62 -18.43 -8.75
CA ALA A 64 12.43 -17.63 -7.54
C ALA A 64 13.76 -17.30 -6.83
N ILE A 65 14.68 -18.27 -6.75
CA ILE A 65 16.02 -18.03 -6.20
C ILE A 65 16.81 -17.08 -7.11
N GLY A 66 16.72 -17.24 -8.43
CA GLY A 66 17.34 -16.31 -9.39
C GLY A 66 16.87 -14.87 -9.23
N TYR A 67 15.57 -14.66 -8.97
CA TYR A 67 15.02 -13.35 -8.62
C TYR A 67 15.72 -12.76 -7.39
N LEU A 68 15.81 -13.54 -6.31
CA LEU A 68 16.43 -13.11 -5.06
C LEU A 68 17.91 -12.75 -5.26
N ILE A 69 18.68 -13.57 -5.99
CA ILE A 69 20.10 -13.33 -6.26
C ILE A 69 20.30 -12.00 -7.01
N ILE A 70 19.56 -11.79 -8.10
CA ILE A 70 19.69 -10.56 -8.90
C ILE A 70 19.30 -9.34 -8.08
N PHE A 71 18.18 -9.43 -7.34
CA PHE A 71 17.70 -8.31 -6.54
C PHE A 71 18.70 -7.91 -5.45
N VAL A 72 19.25 -8.90 -4.74
CA VAL A 72 20.30 -8.67 -3.73
C VAL A 72 21.56 -8.07 -4.37
N ALA A 73 22.00 -8.57 -5.51
CA ALA A 73 23.17 -8.04 -6.21
C ALA A 73 22.99 -6.56 -6.60
N VAL A 74 21.84 -6.20 -7.17
CA VAL A 74 21.51 -4.82 -7.54
C VAL A 74 21.45 -3.91 -6.30
N PHE A 75 20.86 -4.40 -5.21
CA PHE A 75 20.78 -3.66 -3.96
C PHE A 75 22.17 -3.37 -3.36
N LEU A 76 23.06 -4.38 -3.34
CA LEU A 76 24.44 -4.20 -2.88
C LEU A 76 25.21 -3.21 -3.77
N ALA A 77 25.06 -3.31 -5.09
CA ALA A 77 25.68 -2.39 -6.04
C ALA A 77 25.23 -0.94 -5.80
N SER A 78 23.94 -0.72 -5.58
CA SER A 78 23.39 0.61 -5.25
C SER A 78 24.02 1.21 -3.99
N ARG A 79 24.29 0.40 -2.96
CA ARG A 79 24.95 0.88 -1.73
C ARG A 79 26.37 1.40 -1.99
N ILE A 80 27.11 0.72 -2.86
CA ILE A 80 28.46 1.13 -3.28
C ILE A 80 28.38 2.45 -4.05
N VAL A 81 27.49 2.52 -5.05
CA VAL A 81 27.26 3.71 -5.87
C VAL A 81 26.87 4.92 -5.00
N SER A 82 25.98 4.71 -4.02
CA SER A 82 25.60 5.76 -3.07
C SER A 82 26.78 6.30 -2.28
N SER A 83 27.65 5.42 -1.76
CA SER A 83 28.84 5.84 -1.03
C SER A 83 29.79 6.69 -1.88
N ILE A 84 29.95 6.32 -3.16
CA ILE A 84 30.78 7.06 -4.12
C ILE A 84 30.16 8.45 -4.40
N ILE A 85 28.87 8.49 -4.71
CA ILE A 85 28.15 9.75 -5.00
C ILE A 85 28.20 10.68 -3.79
N LYS A 86 27.94 10.17 -2.57
CA LYS A 86 28.02 10.98 -1.35
C LYS A 86 29.43 11.52 -1.08
N LYS A 87 30.47 10.75 -1.40
CA LYS A 87 31.87 11.24 -1.30
C LYS A 87 32.17 12.33 -2.33
N ALA A 88 31.66 12.20 -3.56
CA ALA A 88 31.82 13.20 -4.61
C ALA A 88 31.06 14.50 -4.28
N LEU A 89 29.83 14.39 -3.75
CA LEU A 89 28.98 15.53 -3.38
C LEU A 89 29.44 16.24 -2.08
N LYS A 90 30.29 15.59 -1.28
CA LYS A 90 30.81 16.10 0.00
C LYS A 90 31.60 17.40 -0.13
N VAL A 91 32.03 17.76 -1.35
CA VAL A 91 32.74 19.02 -1.64
C VAL A 91 31.77 20.21 -1.83
N THR A 92 30.48 19.96 -2.06
CA THR A 92 29.52 21.03 -2.44
C THR A 92 28.25 21.07 -1.57
N PHE A 93 27.81 19.95 -1.00
CA PHE A 93 26.57 19.90 -0.20
C PHE A 93 26.88 19.65 1.28
N MET A 94 26.69 20.71 2.08
CA MET A 94 26.70 20.64 3.54
C MET A 94 25.61 19.64 3.98
N GLY A 95 25.94 18.59 4.73
CA GLY A 95 25.10 17.39 4.92
C GLY A 95 23.64 17.59 5.39
N TRP A 96 23.26 18.80 5.81
CA TRP A 96 21.87 19.16 6.11
C TRP A 96 20.96 19.09 4.88
N ILE A 97 21.45 19.41 3.69
CA ILE A 97 20.65 19.41 2.46
C ILE A 97 20.26 17.99 2.01
N ASP A 98 21.13 17.00 2.21
CA ASP A 98 20.84 15.58 1.93
C ASP A 98 19.71 15.11 2.85
N ASN A 99 19.78 15.47 4.14
CA ASN A 99 18.76 15.09 5.11
C ASN A 99 17.42 15.81 4.86
N VAL A 100 17.44 17.12 4.53
CA VAL A 100 16.23 17.89 4.22
C VAL A 100 15.59 17.41 2.92
N GLY A 101 16.37 17.16 1.87
CA GLY A 101 15.86 16.53 0.65
C GLY A 101 15.29 15.13 0.93
N GLY A 102 15.89 14.40 1.88
CA GLY A 102 15.37 13.13 2.37
C GLY A 102 13.98 13.26 3.00
N ILE A 103 13.69 14.34 3.72
CA ILE A 103 12.33 14.61 4.25
C ILE A 103 11.33 14.72 3.10
N VAL A 104 11.67 15.45 2.02
CA VAL A 104 10.77 15.61 0.87
C VAL A 104 10.42 14.25 0.25
N ILE A 105 11.42 13.39 0.05
CA ILE A 105 11.19 12.02 -0.45
C ILE A 105 10.36 11.20 0.56
N GLY A 106 10.62 11.36 1.86
CA GLY A 106 9.84 10.72 2.92
C GLY A 106 8.36 11.14 2.89
N LEU A 107 8.08 12.42 2.69
CA LEU A 107 6.71 12.93 2.58
C LEU A 107 6.01 12.39 1.34
N VAL A 108 6.71 12.33 0.19
CA VAL A 108 6.18 11.69 -1.02
C VAL A 108 5.81 10.23 -0.74
N ALA A 109 6.67 9.47 -0.06
CA ALA A 109 6.36 8.11 0.37
C ALA A 109 5.16 8.07 1.35
N GLY A 110 5.03 9.06 2.23
CA GLY A 110 3.87 9.24 3.11
C GLY A 110 2.56 9.43 2.36
N VAL A 111 2.56 10.21 1.26
CA VAL A 111 1.39 10.36 0.38
C VAL A 111 1.02 9.01 -0.26
N LEU A 112 2.01 8.25 -0.75
CA LEU A 112 1.74 6.93 -1.34
C LEU A 112 1.19 5.93 -0.32
N ILE A 113 1.77 5.88 0.89
CA ILE A 113 1.32 4.98 1.96
C ILE A 113 -0.07 5.36 2.45
N SER A 114 -0.35 6.65 2.64
CA SER A 114 -1.68 7.14 3.04
C SER A 114 -2.73 6.85 1.96
N GLY A 115 -2.40 7.01 0.68
CA GLY A 115 -3.25 6.59 -0.43
C GLY A 115 -3.55 5.09 -0.40
N GLY A 116 -2.58 4.25 -0.02
CA GLY A 116 -2.77 2.81 0.21
C GLY A 116 -3.73 2.50 1.36
N ILE A 117 -3.55 3.16 2.51
CA ILE A 117 -4.46 3.02 3.64
C ILE A 117 -5.87 3.43 3.23
N MET A 118 -6.05 4.60 2.61
CA MET A 118 -7.34 5.07 2.13
C MET A 118 -7.98 4.11 1.14
N THR A 119 -7.20 3.55 0.20
CA THR A 119 -7.70 2.56 -0.77
C THR A 119 -8.24 1.32 -0.08
N VAL A 120 -7.51 0.77 0.90
CA VAL A 120 -7.95 -0.41 1.65
C VAL A 120 -9.24 -0.10 2.41
N VAL A 121 -9.30 1.03 3.12
CA VAL A 121 -10.48 1.42 3.88
C VAL A 121 -11.66 1.67 2.94
N ALA A 122 -11.46 2.38 1.82
CA ALA A 122 -12.52 2.68 0.86
C ALA A 122 -13.05 1.40 0.19
N ARG A 123 -12.16 0.49 -0.20
CA ARG A 123 -12.57 -0.80 -0.78
C ARG A 123 -13.37 -1.65 0.19
N TYR A 124 -12.98 -1.66 1.46
CA TYR A 124 -13.74 -2.35 2.48
C TYR A 124 -15.12 -1.68 2.65
N SER A 125 -15.15 -0.35 2.70
CA SER A 125 -16.31 0.46 3.10
C SER A 125 -17.38 0.68 2.03
N PHE A 126 -17.02 0.63 0.74
CA PHE A 126 -17.92 0.92 -0.39
C PHE A 126 -18.26 -0.33 -1.24
N VAL A 127 -18.41 -1.49 -0.58
CA VAL A 127 -19.04 -2.67 -1.19
C VAL A 127 -20.56 -2.47 -1.12
N ASP A 128 -21.29 -2.71 -2.22
CA ASP A 128 -22.74 -2.60 -2.24
C ASP A 128 -23.38 -3.66 -1.33
N ASP A 129 -24.20 -3.20 -0.39
CA ASP A 129 -24.86 -4.07 0.59
C ASP A 129 -26.16 -4.66 0.02
N GLN A 130 -26.32 -5.98 0.16
CA GLN A 130 -27.64 -6.61 0.17
C GLN A 130 -28.18 -6.58 1.60
N ALA A 131 -29.44 -6.15 1.76
CA ALA A 131 -30.10 -6.00 3.06
C ALA A 131 -30.10 -7.32 3.87
N ALA A 132 -30.06 -7.20 5.19
CA ALA A 132 -30.25 -8.34 6.09
C ALA A 132 -31.63 -8.95 5.84
N GLU A 133 -31.68 -10.27 5.64
CA GLU A 133 -32.95 -10.97 5.44
C GLU A 133 -33.63 -11.15 6.79
N GLU A 134 -34.89 -10.72 6.90
CA GLU A 134 -35.70 -10.95 8.10
C GLU A 134 -36.01 -12.44 8.24
N ILE A 135 -35.59 -13.03 9.37
CA ILE A 135 -35.94 -14.41 9.72
C ILE A 135 -37.40 -14.43 10.15
N ASN A 136 -38.27 -14.95 9.30
CA ASN A 136 -39.71 -15.03 9.54
C ASN A 136 -40.16 -16.43 9.93
N ALA A 137 -41.35 -16.55 10.54
CA ALA A 137 -41.89 -17.84 10.99
C ALA A 137 -42.00 -18.90 9.87
N ALA A 138 -42.16 -18.47 8.61
CA ALA A 138 -42.19 -19.34 7.44
C ALA A 138 -40.84 -20.04 7.17
N ASP A 139 -39.71 -19.35 7.42
CA ASP A 139 -38.36 -19.93 7.27
C ASP A 139 -38.11 -21.03 8.29
N VAL A 140 -38.62 -20.83 9.50
CA VAL A 140 -38.49 -21.80 10.60
C VAL A 140 -39.25 -23.08 10.29
N MET A 141 -40.41 -22.97 9.64
CA MET A 141 -41.23 -24.12 9.26
C MET A 141 -40.65 -24.90 8.06
N THR A 142 -39.90 -24.23 7.19
CA THR A 142 -39.40 -24.81 5.93
C THR A 142 -38.00 -25.38 6.06
N ASP A 143 -37.08 -24.66 6.73
CA ASP A 143 -35.66 -25.04 6.82
C ASP A 143 -35.28 -25.70 8.16
N GLY A 144 -36.19 -25.71 9.13
CA GLY A 144 -35.97 -26.30 10.45
C GLY A 144 -34.88 -25.61 11.27
N ILE A 145 -34.36 -26.32 12.29
CA ILE A 145 -33.35 -25.77 13.22
C ILE A 145 -32.00 -25.54 12.52
N GLU A 146 -31.68 -26.35 11.52
CA GLU A 146 -30.38 -26.29 10.83
C GLU A 146 -30.30 -25.08 9.90
N GLY A 147 -31.32 -24.83 9.07
CA GLY A 147 -31.35 -23.61 8.24
C GLY A 147 -31.54 -22.32 9.04
N MET A 148 -32.16 -22.38 10.23
CA MET A 148 -32.15 -21.24 11.16
C MET A 148 -30.72 -20.90 11.63
N LYS A 149 -29.89 -21.89 11.96
CA LYS A 149 -28.50 -21.62 12.38
C LYS A 149 -27.70 -20.96 11.27
N ASP A 150 -27.89 -21.41 10.03
CA ASP A 150 -27.20 -20.84 8.87
C ASP A 150 -27.66 -19.41 8.58
N LYS A 151 -28.97 -19.13 8.64
CA LYS A 151 -29.52 -17.78 8.48
C LYS A 151 -29.11 -16.84 9.61
N VAL A 152 -29.17 -17.29 10.86
CA VAL A 152 -28.71 -16.50 12.02
C VAL A 152 -27.22 -16.20 11.91
N THR A 153 -26.39 -17.20 11.58
CA THR A 153 -24.95 -17.00 11.41
C THR A 153 -24.65 -16.05 10.26
N GLY A 154 -25.31 -16.23 9.11
CA GLY A 154 -25.20 -15.34 7.96
C GLY A 154 -25.59 -13.90 8.29
N ASN A 155 -26.70 -13.70 9.02
CA ASN A 155 -27.15 -12.37 9.44
C ASN A 155 -26.21 -11.72 10.47
N VAL A 156 -25.62 -12.48 11.39
CA VAL A 156 -24.62 -11.96 12.34
C VAL A 156 -23.35 -11.52 11.60
N ILE A 157 -22.88 -12.32 10.62
CA ILE A 157 -21.74 -11.96 9.78
C ILE A 157 -22.06 -10.71 8.95
N LYS A 158 -23.24 -10.64 8.31
CA LYS A 158 -23.69 -9.45 7.55
C LYS A 158 -23.78 -8.22 8.44
N PHE A 159 -24.34 -8.32 9.64
CA PHE A 159 -24.42 -7.21 10.59
C PHE A 159 -23.04 -6.69 10.98
N ALA A 160 -22.11 -7.59 11.31
CA ALA A 160 -20.74 -7.23 11.67
C ALA A 160 -20.00 -6.57 10.48
N THR A 161 -20.19 -7.09 9.27
CA THR A 161 -19.62 -6.50 8.04
C THR A 161 -20.21 -5.12 7.77
N ASN A 162 -21.53 -4.94 7.78
CA ASN A 162 -22.19 -3.65 7.53
C ASN A 162 -21.80 -2.60 8.59
N ALA A 163 -21.68 -3.01 9.86
CA ALA A 163 -21.20 -2.13 10.93
C ALA A 163 -19.74 -1.69 10.68
N GLY A 164 -18.86 -2.61 10.31
CA GLY A 164 -17.47 -2.30 9.94
C GLY A 164 -17.38 -1.38 8.73
N GLN A 165 -18.19 -1.61 7.71
CA GLN A 165 -18.26 -0.79 6.50
C GLN A 165 -18.75 0.61 6.81
N LYS A 166 -19.84 0.75 7.57
CA LYS A 166 -20.37 2.06 7.99
C LYS A 166 -19.32 2.85 8.75
N ASN A 167 -18.64 2.23 9.72
CA ASN A 167 -17.58 2.88 10.48
C ASN A 167 -16.42 3.30 9.56
N GLY A 168 -16.04 2.47 8.58
CA GLY A 168 -15.01 2.81 7.61
C GLY A 168 -15.38 3.97 6.69
N ARG A 169 -16.65 4.06 6.25
CA ARG A 169 -17.18 5.21 5.50
C ARG A 169 -17.10 6.48 6.36
N GLU A 170 -17.57 6.43 7.59
CA GLU A 170 -17.53 7.56 8.54
C GLU A 170 -16.09 8.05 8.76
N LEU A 171 -15.13 7.13 8.96
CA LEU A 171 -13.72 7.46 9.10
C LEU A 171 -13.11 8.13 7.86
N LEU A 172 -13.56 7.79 6.65
CA LEU A 172 -13.05 8.40 5.43
C LEU A 172 -13.67 9.76 5.18
N VAL A 173 -14.98 9.88 5.39
CA VAL A 173 -15.72 11.08 5.03
C VAL A 173 -15.55 12.19 6.07
N GLU A 174 -15.52 11.87 7.37
CA GLU A 174 -15.28 12.87 8.42
C GLU A 174 -13.80 13.28 8.56
N SER A 175 -12.90 12.68 7.77
CA SER A 175 -11.47 12.96 7.85
C SER A 175 -11.16 14.34 7.30
N THR A 176 -10.38 15.11 8.06
CA THR A 176 -9.92 16.43 7.62
C THR A 176 -8.76 16.35 6.62
N ILE A 177 -8.02 15.22 6.61
CA ILE A 177 -6.83 15.02 5.78
C ILE A 177 -7.18 14.38 4.43
N VAL A 178 -8.20 13.50 4.39
CA VAL A 178 -8.63 12.79 3.18
C VAL A 178 -8.90 13.72 1.99
N PRO A 179 -9.65 14.84 2.11
CA PRO A 179 -9.87 15.75 0.98
C PRO A 179 -8.56 16.31 0.39
N SER A 180 -7.58 16.60 1.26
CA SER A 180 -6.27 17.10 0.83
C SER A 180 -5.47 16.02 0.08
N LEU A 181 -5.61 14.76 0.46
CA LEU A 181 -4.95 13.63 -0.22
C LEU A 181 -5.62 13.29 -1.55
N LEU A 182 -6.94 13.46 -1.67
CA LEU A 182 -7.67 13.32 -2.93
C LEU A 182 -7.20 14.33 -3.98
N ASN A 183 -6.85 15.55 -3.57
CA ASN A 183 -6.24 16.53 -4.48
C ASN A 183 -4.89 16.08 -5.06
N LEU A 184 -4.19 15.18 -4.37
CA LEU A 184 -2.91 14.59 -4.82
C LEU A 184 -3.12 13.30 -5.62
N ARG A 185 -4.36 12.91 -5.95
CA ARG A 185 -4.66 11.64 -6.62
C ARG A 185 -3.92 11.46 -7.94
N SER A 186 -3.74 12.53 -8.72
CA SER A 186 -3.07 12.47 -10.02
C SER A 186 -1.63 11.99 -9.89
N PHE A 187 -0.94 12.46 -8.85
CA PHE A 187 0.41 12.02 -8.52
C PHE A 187 0.42 10.59 -7.96
N VAL A 188 -0.56 10.21 -7.14
CA VAL A 188 -0.61 8.88 -6.52
C VAL A 188 -0.93 7.78 -7.53
N ILE A 189 -1.93 7.99 -8.40
CA ILE A 189 -2.44 6.97 -9.33
C ILE A 189 -1.40 6.59 -10.39
N GLU A 190 -0.51 7.51 -10.78
CA GLU A 190 0.55 7.20 -11.75
C GLU A 190 1.53 6.12 -11.25
N PHE A 191 1.76 6.06 -9.93
CA PHE A 191 2.64 5.08 -9.31
C PHE A 191 1.89 3.96 -8.56
N ALA A 192 0.56 4.07 -8.45
CA ALA A 192 -0.27 3.11 -7.75
C ALA A 192 -0.95 2.12 -8.71
N PRO A 193 -1.23 0.88 -8.27
CA PRO A 193 -2.04 -0.07 -9.03
C PRO A 193 -3.38 0.54 -9.46
N GLY A 194 -3.91 0.16 -10.63
CA GLY A 194 -5.19 0.68 -11.14
C GLY A 194 -6.37 0.50 -10.16
N GLU A 195 -6.29 -0.50 -9.29
CA GLU A 195 -7.26 -0.75 -8.22
C GLU A 195 -7.40 0.41 -7.21
N PHE A 196 -6.37 1.26 -7.07
CA PHE A 196 -6.42 2.46 -6.23
C PHE A 196 -7.36 3.50 -6.81
N GLY A 197 -7.29 3.76 -8.12
CA GLY A 197 -8.17 4.73 -8.79
C GLY A 197 -9.64 4.40 -8.57
N VAL A 198 -10.01 3.12 -8.75
CA VAL A 198 -11.39 2.64 -8.56
C VAL A 198 -11.91 2.89 -7.13
N ALA A 199 -11.05 2.78 -6.12
CA ALA A 199 -11.44 3.02 -4.73
C ALA A 199 -11.62 4.51 -4.44
N LEU A 200 -10.74 5.35 -5.02
CA LEU A 200 -10.80 6.80 -4.88
C LEU A 200 -11.99 7.40 -5.65
N ASP A 201 -12.32 6.89 -6.83
CA ASP A 201 -13.49 7.32 -7.63
C ASP A 201 -14.82 7.11 -6.88
N LYS A 202 -14.88 6.08 -6.02
CA LYS A 202 -16.04 5.85 -5.14
C LYS A 202 -16.03 6.75 -3.90
N LEU A 203 -14.85 7.15 -3.44
CA LEU A 203 -14.66 7.95 -2.23
C LEU A 203 -14.89 9.46 -2.49
N GLU A 204 -14.39 9.99 -3.61
CA GLU A 204 -14.49 11.41 -3.99
C GLU A 204 -15.93 11.95 -3.90
N PRO A 205 -16.95 11.34 -4.56
CA PRO A 205 -18.32 11.84 -4.46
C PRO A 205 -18.91 11.74 -3.04
N ALA A 206 -18.49 10.75 -2.25
CA ALA A 206 -18.96 10.58 -0.87
C ALA A 206 -18.36 11.63 0.09
N VAL A 207 -17.16 12.13 -0.21
CA VAL A 207 -16.51 13.22 0.52
C VAL A 207 -17.12 14.57 0.15
N ASP A 208 -17.38 14.78 -1.14
CA ASP A 208 -17.96 16.03 -1.65
C ASP A 208 -19.41 16.23 -1.20
N GLU A 209 -20.20 15.16 -1.03
CA GLU A 209 -21.58 15.26 -0.51
C GLU A 209 -21.67 15.70 0.97
N GLN A 210 -20.59 15.60 1.75
CA GLN A 210 -20.56 16.04 3.15
C GLN A 210 -19.88 17.41 3.38
N ALA A 211 -19.24 17.98 2.35
CA ALA A 211 -18.54 19.28 2.41
C ALA A 211 -19.48 20.46 2.15
#